data_AF-A0A0P1GZF7-F1
#
_entry.id   AF-A0A0P1GZF7-F1
#
_cell.length_a   1.000
_cell.length_b   1.000
_cell.length_c   1.000
_cell.angle_alpha   90.00
_cell.angle_beta   90.00
_cell.angle_gamma   90.00
#
_symmetry.space_group_name_H-M   'P 1'
#
loop_
_entity.id
_entity.type
_entity.pdbx_description
1 polymer ?
#
loop_
_entity_poly.entity_id
_entity_poly.type
_entity_poly.pdbx_seq_one_letter_code
_entity_poly.pdbx_strand_id
1 'polypeptide(L)'
;MIKSLDFFFDFASPYGFLAARKLSALAENIGRDINWRPFLIGVVYQAHGSTPLSHPLKEEYMFTDAFRRAKLDGIERMNKPENFPAHSVPPSRLTYWIEREAPDRVSDFVVAAYQAYWTGGGDTSDMAAALDVAEALGFDRQKALAGMESPEIKGRLRAVTDEALERGVFGSPFILIDDQPYWGGDRFADIETLHG
;
A
#
# COMPACT_ATOMS: atom_id res chain seq x y z
N MET A 1 -25.67 5.05 -4.14
CA MET A 1 -24.29 5.35 -3.71
C MET A 1 -23.42 4.26 -4.27
N ILE A 2 -22.32 4.60 -4.94
CA ILE A 2 -21.33 3.59 -5.33
C ILE A 2 -20.74 3.07 -4.01
N LYS A 3 -20.68 1.74 -3.86
CA LYS A 3 -20.05 1.11 -2.71
C LYS A 3 -18.54 1.08 -2.95
N SER A 4 -17.75 1.39 -1.94
CA SER A 4 -16.28 1.36 -2.01
C SER A 4 -15.72 0.18 -1.21
N LEU A 5 -14.56 -0.33 -1.61
CA LEU A 5 -13.70 -1.14 -0.76
C LEU A 5 -12.60 -0.27 -0.16
N ASP A 6 -12.26 -0.50 1.11
CA ASP A 6 -11.06 0.10 1.70
C ASP A 6 -9.89 -0.87 1.54
N PHE A 7 -8.80 -0.40 0.94
CA PHE A 7 -7.56 -1.15 0.80
C PHE A 7 -6.49 -0.54 1.70
N PHE A 8 -6.27 -1.15 2.86
CA PHE A 8 -5.22 -0.79 3.80
C PHE A 8 -3.91 -1.48 3.43
N PHE A 9 -2.84 -0.70 3.31
CA PHE A 9 -1.53 -1.22 2.93
C PHE A 9 -0.37 -0.38 3.49
N ASP A 10 0.82 -0.98 3.49
CA ASP A 10 2.08 -0.29 3.74
C ASP A 10 3.04 -0.56 2.58
N PHE A 11 3.76 0.47 2.11
CA PHE A 11 4.73 0.32 1.01
C PHE A 11 5.87 -0.65 1.34
N ALA A 12 6.14 -0.88 2.62
CA ALA A 12 7.08 -1.89 3.10
C ALA A 12 6.51 -3.33 3.04
N SER A 13 5.28 -3.57 2.59
CA SER A 13 4.72 -4.92 2.44
C SER A 13 4.95 -5.49 1.04
N PRO A 14 5.64 -6.64 0.88
CA PRO A 14 5.80 -7.28 -0.42
C PRO A 14 4.47 -7.82 -0.97
N TYR A 15 3.61 -8.35 -0.09
CA TYR A 15 2.27 -8.79 -0.48
C TYR A 15 1.35 -7.60 -0.81
N GLY A 16 1.58 -6.43 -0.20
CA GLY A 16 0.88 -5.20 -0.52
C GLY A 16 1.14 -4.77 -1.97
N PHE A 17 2.40 -4.82 -2.41
CA PHE A 17 2.77 -4.55 -3.81
C PHE A 17 2.03 -5.47 -4.79
N LEU A 18 2.06 -6.78 -4.52
CA LEU A 18 1.43 -7.77 -5.39
C LEU A 18 -0.09 -7.57 -5.48
N ALA A 19 -0.74 -7.24 -4.36
CA ALA A 19 -2.17 -6.97 -4.33
C ALA A 19 -2.54 -5.65 -5.03
N ALA A 20 -1.78 -4.57 -4.79
CA ALA A 20 -2.05 -3.25 -5.36
C ALA A 20 -2.07 -3.27 -6.90
N ARG A 21 -1.19 -4.07 -7.53
CA ARG A 21 -1.15 -4.25 -9.00
C ARG A 21 -2.42 -4.86 -9.59
N LYS A 22 -3.17 -5.63 -8.80
CA LYS A 22 -4.36 -6.38 -9.24
C LYS A 22 -5.67 -5.76 -8.73
N LEU A 23 -5.59 -4.79 -7.83
CA LEU A 23 -6.73 -4.28 -7.09
C LEU A 23 -7.74 -3.54 -8.00
N SER A 24 -7.25 -2.77 -8.97
CA SER A 24 -8.14 -2.04 -9.89
C SER A 24 -9.01 -2.99 -10.74
N ALA A 25 -8.43 -4.09 -11.21
CA ALA A 25 -9.18 -5.12 -11.94
C ALA A 25 -10.19 -5.84 -11.02
N LEU A 26 -9.80 -6.16 -9.78
CA LEU A 26 -10.72 -6.71 -8.79
C LEU A 26 -11.92 -5.78 -8.57
N ALA A 27 -11.65 -4.50 -8.32
CA ALA A 27 -12.66 -3.50 -8.03
C ALA A 27 -13.64 -3.28 -9.21
N GLU A 28 -13.12 -3.29 -10.44
CA GLU A 28 -13.93 -3.26 -11.65
C GLU A 28 -14.85 -4.50 -11.75
N ASN A 29 -14.30 -5.70 -11.52
CA ASN A 29 -15.05 -6.96 -11.58
C ASN A 29 -16.23 -7.01 -10.60
N ILE A 30 -16.08 -6.44 -9.40
CA ILE A 30 -17.12 -6.43 -8.36
C ILE A 30 -17.95 -5.13 -8.32
N GLY A 31 -17.73 -4.21 -9.27
CA GLY A 31 -18.43 -2.93 -9.34
C GLY A 31 -18.27 -2.09 -8.07
N ARG A 32 -17.02 -1.86 -7.64
CA ARG A 32 -16.68 -1.06 -6.45
C ARG A 32 -15.63 0.00 -6.77
N ASP A 33 -15.72 1.14 -6.08
CA ASP A 33 -14.61 2.11 -6.03
C ASP A 33 -13.55 1.65 -5.02
N ILE A 34 -12.32 2.15 -5.15
CA ILE A 34 -11.22 1.86 -4.23
C ILE A 34 -10.92 3.09 -3.38
N ASN A 35 -10.98 2.93 -2.06
CA ASN A 35 -10.34 3.87 -1.13
C ASN A 35 -8.93 3.36 -0.83
N TRP A 36 -7.91 4.07 -1.30
CA TRP A 36 -6.52 3.73 -1.06
C TRP A 36 -6.10 4.23 0.32
N ARG A 37 -5.83 3.32 1.25
CA ARG A 37 -5.58 3.63 2.67
C ARG A 37 -4.15 3.23 3.07
N PRO A 38 -3.09 3.88 2.54
CA PRO A 38 -1.76 3.61 3.06
C PRO A 38 -1.69 4.02 4.54
N PHE A 39 -1.29 3.08 5.38
CA PHE A 39 -1.13 3.28 6.83
C PHE A 39 0.28 2.85 7.25
N LEU A 40 0.64 3.15 8.50
CA LEU A 40 1.95 2.80 9.04
C LEU A 40 1.84 1.50 9.86
N ILE A 41 2.22 0.37 9.26
CA ILE A 41 2.10 -0.94 9.92
C ILE A 41 2.96 -1.05 11.18
N GLY A 42 4.07 -0.30 11.25
CA GLY A 42 4.91 -0.20 12.44
C GLY A 42 4.15 0.34 13.67
N VAL A 43 3.21 1.28 13.48
CA VAL A 43 2.37 1.81 14.56
C VAL A 43 1.40 0.73 15.04
N VAL A 44 0.84 -0.04 14.11
CA VAL A 44 -0.06 -1.15 14.43
C VAL A 44 0.65 -2.23 15.25
N TYR A 45 1.85 -2.61 14.85
CA TYR A 45 2.65 -3.57 15.60
C TYR A 45 2.95 -3.09 17.02
N GLN A 46 3.36 -1.82 17.17
CA GLN A 46 3.60 -1.21 18.48
C GLN A 46 2.36 -1.23 19.37
N ALA A 47 1.20 -0.84 18.84
CA ALA A 47 -0.06 -0.79 19.59
C ALA A 47 -0.48 -2.19 20.11
N HIS A 48 -0.21 -3.25 19.34
CA HIS A 48 -0.49 -4.63 19.74
C HIS A 48 0.63 -5.32 20.53
N GLY A 49 1.73 -4.63 20.84
CA GLY A 49 2.90 -5.24 21.50
C GLY A 49 3.51 -6.38 20.69
N SER A 50 3.36 -6.33 19.36
CA SER A 50 3.83 -7.34 18.43
C SER A 50 5.01 -6.81 17.62
N THR A 51 5.79 -7.71 17.02
CA THR A 51 6.86 -7.34 16.09
C THR A 51 6.62 -8.04 14.75
N PRO A 52 6.88 -7.35 13.62
CA PRO A 52 6.82 -8.00 12.31
C PRO A 52 7.77 -9.20 12.29
N LEU A 53 7.28 -10.32 11.75
CA LEU A 53 8.12 -11.47 11.39
C LEU A 53 9.06 -11.92 12.53
N SER A 54 8.54 -12.02 13.76
CA SER A 54 9.30 -12.33 14.98
C SER A 54 10.11 -13.64 14.97
N HIS A 55 10.06 -14.43 13.89
CA HIS A 55 10.80 -15.66 13.71
C HIS A 55 11.49 -15.68 12.32
N PRO A 56 12.81 -15.92 12.23
CA PRO A 56 13.56 -15.90 10.97
C PRO A 56 12.98 -16.81 9.87
N LEU A 57 12.50 -18.00 10.23
CA LEU A 57 11.82 -18.92 9.29
C LEU A 57 10.58 -18.30 8.61
N LYS A 58 9.85 -17.40 9.29
CA LYS A 58 8.69 -16.72 8.70
C LYS A 58 9.13 -15.65 7.71
N GLU A 59 10.21 -14.92 8.01
CA GLU A 59 10.77 -13.93 7.10
C GLU A 59 11.28 -14.59 5.82
N GLU A 60 12.07 -15.66 5.95
CA GLU A 60 12.59 -16.41 4.79
C GLU A 60 11.46 -16.96 3.92
N TYR A 61 10.43 -17.54 4.55
CA TYR A 61 9.25 -18.02 3.84
C TYR A 61 8.51 -16.89 3.12
N MET A 62 8.28 -15.76 3.81
CA MET A 62 7.59 -14.60 3.24
C MET A 62 8.26 -14.11 1.96
N PHE A 63 9.60 -13.93 1.96
CA PHE A 63 10.30 -13.51 0.77
C PHE A 63 10.29 -14.57 -0.34
N THR A 64 10.53 -15.84 0.02
CA THR A 64 10.47 -16.95 -0.93
C THR A 64 9.12 -17.02 -1.62
N ASP A 65 8.04 -16.88 -0.86
CA ASP A 65 6.69 -16.94 -1.40
C ASP A 65 6.30 -15.68 -2.17
N ALA A 66 6.60 -14.48 -1.66
CA ALA A 66 6.35 -13.23 -2.36
C ALA A 66 7.05 -13.19 -3.73
N PHE A 67 8.32 -13.61 -3.82
CA PHE A 67 9.05 -13.65 -5.09
C PHE A 67 8.51 -14.73 -6.04
N ARG A 68 8.07 -15.89 -5.51
CA ARG A 68 7.36 -16.89 -6.31
C ARG A 68 6.09 -16.30 -6.89
N ARG A 69 5.30 -15.59 -6.09
CA ARG A 69 4.06 -14.97 -6.52
C ARG A 69 4.29 -13.85 -7.53
N ALA A 70 5.31 -13.02 -7.32
CA ALA A 70 5.75 -12.01 -8.27
C ALA A 70 6.04 -12.62 -9.65
N LYS A 71 6.77 -13.74 -9.69
CA LYS A 71 7.05 -14.47 -10.93
C LYS A 71 5.78 -15.00 -11.61
N LEU A 72 4.84 -15.54 -10.83
CA LEU A 72 3.55 -16.00 -11.36
C LEU A 72 2.69 -14.84 -11.89
N ASP A 73 2.84 -13.65 -11.32
CA ASP A 73 2.17 -12.41 -11.72
C ASP A 73 2.93 -11.64 -12.84
N GLY A 74 3.96 -12.26 -13.44
CA GLY A 74 4.72 -11.68 -14.57
C GLY A 74 5.74 -10.61 -14.18
N ILE A 75 6.07 -10.45 -12.90
CA ILE A 75 7.12 -9.55 -12.43
C ILE A 75 8.46 -10.29 -12.52
N GLU A 76 9.25 -9.98 -13.55
CA GLU A 76 10.51 -10.68 -13.83
C GLU A 76 11.55 -10.52 -12.71
N ARG A 77 11.55 -9.37 -12.04
CA ARG A 77 12.52 -9.03 -10.99
C ARG A 77 11.88 -8.28 -9.83
N MET A 78 11.72 -8.97 -8.71
CA MET A 78 11.40 -8.41 -7.40
C MET A 78 12.49 -8.84 -6.42
N ASN A 79 13.04 -7.89 -5.65
CA ASN A 79 14.12 -8.17 -4.70
C ASN A 79 13.78 -7.57 -3.33
N LYS A 80 14.37 -8.12 -2.28
CA LYS A 80 14.34 -7.51 -0.94
C LYS A 80 15.20 -6.23 -0.99
N PRO A 81 14.65 -5.04 -0.69
CA PRO A 81 15.45 -3.82 -0.58
C PRO A 81 16.45 -3.91 0.57
N GLU A 82 17.62 -3.28 0.43
CA GLU A 82 18.69 -3.34 1.44
C GLU A 82 18.25 -2.75 2.79
N ASN A 83 17.38 -1.74 2.75
CA ASN A 83 16.86 -1.04 3.93
C ASN A 83 15.54 -1.64 4.45
N PHE A 84 15.17 -2.87 4.05
CA PHE A 84 13.93 -3.49 4.49
C PHE A 84 13.95 -3.83 6.01
N PRO A 85 12.84 -3.57 6.75
CA PRO A 85 11.66 -2.82 6.33
C PRO A 85 11.89 -1.31 6.44
N ALA A 86 11.70 -0.59 5.33
CA ALA A 86 11.82 0.87 5.33
C ALA A 86 10.55 1.56 5.85
N HIS A 87 10.69 2.76 6.38
CA HIS A 87 9.54 3.60 6.71
C HIS A 87 8.87 4.11 5.43
N SER A 88 7.54 4.12 5.39
CA SER A 88 6.77 4.46 4.19
C SER A 88 6.05 5.81 4.26
N VAL A 89 6.44 6.71 5.18
CA VAL A 89 5.75 7.99 5.40
C VAL A 89 5.68 8.86 4.14
N PRO A 90 6.78 9.10 3.39
CA PRO A 90 6.74 9.91 2.18
C PRO A 90 5.73 9.44 1.12
N PRO A 91 5.79 8.19 0.60
CA PRO A 91 4.83 7.74 -0.41
C PRO A 91 3.41 7.66 0.16
N SER A 92 3.22 7.31 1.43
CA SER A 92 1.88 7.30 2.06
C SER A 92 1.24 8.69 2.08
N ARG A 93 2.00 9.76 2.37
CA ARG A 93 1.49 11.13 2.30
C ARG A 93 1.22 11.58 0.86
N LEU A 94 2.09 11.23 -0.08
CA LEU A 94 1.87 11.54 -1.49
C LEU A 94 0.63 10.87 -2.06
N THR A 95 0.30 9.64 -1.63
CA THR A 95 -0.96 8.99 -1.99
C THR A 95 -2.17 9.84 -1.61
N TYR A 96 -2.24 10.36 -0.38
CA TYR A 96 -3.36 11.21 0.06
C TYR A 96 -3.36 12.58 -0.63
N TRP A 97 -2.19 13.14 -0.91
CA TRP A 97 -2.12 14.38 -1.69
C TRP A 97 -2.64 14.16 -3.11
N ILE A 98 -2.22 13.08 -3.79
CA ILE A 98 -2.68 12.73 -5.13
C ILE A 98 -4.17 12.39 -5.13
N GLU A 99 -4.69 11.70 -4.11
CA GLU A 99 -6.12 11.43 -3.94
C GLU A 99 -6.94 12.72 -3.97
N ARG A 100 -6.43 13.78 -3.34
CA ARG A 100 -7.08 15.10 -3.34
C ARG A 100 -7.00 15.82 -4.69
N GLU A 101 -5.83 15.80 -5.34
CA GLU A 101 -5.58 16.58 -6.55
C GLU A 101 -6.00 15.88 -7.85
N ALA A 102 -5.91 14.55 -7.89
CA ALA A 102 -6.12 13.70 -9.06
C ALA A 102 -6.53 12.28 -8.64
N PRO A 103 -7.75 12.09 -8.13
CA PRO A 103 -8.20 10.80 -7.56
C PRO A 103 -8.06 9.63 -8.53
N ASP A 104 -8.30 9.83 -9.83
CA ASP A 104 -8.20 8.79 -10.86
C ASP A 104 -6.75 8.30 -11.08
N ARG A 105 -5.75 9.00 -10.53
CA ARG A 105 -4.32 8.73 -10.71
C ARG A 105 -3.66 8.10 -9.47
N VAL A 106 -4.41 7.86 -8.41
CA VAL A 106 -3.88 7.28 -7.17
C VAL A 106 -3.31 5.89 -7.40
N SER A 107 -4.01 5.06 -8.17
CA SER A 107 -3.57 3.71 -8.53
C SER A 107 -2.20 3.72 -9.22
N ASP A 108 -2.01 4.62 -10.20
CA ASP A 108 -0.75 4.75 -10.94
C ASP A 108 0.42 5.07 -10.00
N PHE A 109 0.22 6.02 -9.09
CA PHE A 109 1.25 6.40 -8.13
C PHE A 109 1.56 5.28 -7.14
N VAL A 110 0.53 4.65 -6.56
CA VAL A 110 0.74 3.57 -5.59
C VAL A 110 1.52 2.43 -6.22
N VAL A 111 1.16 2.00 -7.44
CA VAL A 111 1.87 0.93 -8.14
C VAL A 111 3.30 1.35 -8.49
N ALA A 112 3.52 2.59 -8.96
CA ALA A 112 4.85 3.09 -9.30
C ALA A 112 5.77 3.21 -8.07
N ALA A 113 5.25 3.71 -6.94
CA ALA A 113 6.00 3.84 -5.70
C ALA A 113 6.38 2.48 -5.12
N TYR A 114 5.47 1.50 -5.14
CA TYR A 114 5.80 0.13 -4.80
C TYR A 114 6.87 -0.45 -5.73
N GLN A 115 6.74 -0.23 -7.05
CA GLN A 115 7.69 -0.74 -8.03
C GLN A 115 9.10 -0.16 -7.83
N ALA A 116 9.20 1.14 -7.55
CA ALA A 116 10.46 1.80 -7.22
C ALA A 116 11.16 1.13 -6.02
N TYR A 117 10.39 0.75 -4.99
CA TYR A 117 10.92 0.07 -3.81
C TYR A 117 11.31 -1.39 -4.11
N TRP A 118 10.35 -2.21 -4.54
CA TRP A 118 10.48 -3.67 -4.63
C TRP A 118 11.22 -4.20 -5.86
N THR A 119 11.32 -3.38 -6.90
CA THR A 119 12.00 -3.77 -8.16
C THR A 119 13.17 -2.87 -8.49
N GLY A 120 13.07 -1.58 -8.14
CA GLY A 120 14.12 -0.58 -8.36
C GLY A 120 15.16 -0.51 -7.24
N GLY A 121 14.88 -1.06 -6.05
CA GLY A 121 15.79 -0.95 -4.90
C GLY A 121 15.85 0.45 -4.29
N GLY A 122 14.82 1.27 -4.51
CA GLY A 122 14.72 2.61 -3.93
C GLY A 122 14.46 2.59 -2.42
N ASP A 123 14.34 3.78 -1.83
CA ASP A 123 14.08 3.97 -0.41
C ASP A 123 12.73 4.69 -0.22
N THR A 124 11.76 4.02 0.40
CA THR A 124 10.45 4.62 0.68
C THR A 124 10.48 5.63 1.82
N SER A 125 11.54 5.66 2.62
CA SER A 125 11.76 6.65 3.67
C SER A 125 12.40 7.93 3.16
N ASP A 126 12.97 7.89 1.94
CA ASP A 126 13.50 9.06 1.27
C ASP A 126 12.38 9.86 0.58
N MET A 127 12.22 11.10 1.02
CA MET A 127 11.27 12.04 0.45
C MET A 127 11.61 12.39 -1.00
N ALA A 128 12.90 12.52 -1.35
CA ALA A 128 13.30 12.84 -2.71
C ALA A 128 12.92 11.69 -3.67
N ALA A 129 13.20 10.45 -3.28
CA ALA A 129 12.82 9.28 -4.07
C ALA A 129 11.30 9.18 -4.31
N ALA A 130 10.48 9.46 -3.30
CA ALA A 130 9.02 9.43 -3.44
C ALA A 130 8.51 10.57 -4.36
N LEU A 131 9.13 11.75 -4.30
CA LEU A 131 8.84 12.87 -5.19
C LEU A 131 9.27 12.59 -6.64
N ASP A 132 10.40 11.92 -6.85
CA ASP A 132 10.87 11.53 -8.18
C ASP A 132 9.85 10.60 -8.87
N VAL A 133 9.22 9.69 -8.12
CA VAL A 133 8.13 8.84 -8.64
C VAL A 133 6.91 9.66 -9.04
N ALA A 134 6.48 10.61 -8.19
CA ALA A 134 5.35 11.48 -8.51
C ALA A 134 5.64 12.37 -9.73
N GLU A 135 6.85 12.92 -9.83
CA GLU A 135 7.30 13.75 -10.95
C GLU A 135 7.40 12.96 -12.25
N ALA A 136 7.85 11.70 -12.21
CA ALA A 136 7.85 10.80 -13.37
C ALA A 136 6.44 10.51 -13.89
N LEU A 137 5.42 10.61 -13.04
CA LEU A 137 4.01 10.56 -13.41
C LEU A 137 3.45 11.95 -13.80
N GLY A 138 4.28 12.99 -13.88
CA GLY A 138 3.87 14.32 -14.32
C GLY A 138 3.20 15.17 -13.25
N PHE A 139 3.31 14.82 -11.97
CA PHE A 139 2.92 15.73 -10.89
C PHE A 139 4.00 16.80 -10.69
N ASP A 140 3.58 18.04 -10.43
CA ASP A 140 4.52 19.12 -10.12
C ASP A 140 5.22 18.85 -8.78
N ARG A 141 6.55 18.74 -8.81
CA ARG A 141 7.37 18.41 -7.65
C ARG A 141 7.19 19.38 -6.48
N GLN A 142 7.10 20.68 -6.75
CA GLN A 142 6.98 21.69 -5.70
C GLN A 142 5.61 21.64 -5.03
N LYS A 143 4.54 21.46 -5.82
CA LYS A 143 3.18 21.26 -5.29
C LYS A 143 3.07 19.96 -4.51
N ALA A 144 3.67 18.87 -5.01
CA ALA A 144 3.69 17.58 -4.33
C ALA A 144 4.40 17.67 -2.98
N LEU A 145 5.58 18.29 -2.93
CA LEU A 145 6.34 18.53 -1.71
C LEU A 145 5.55 19.39 -0.71
N ALA A 146 5.00 20.53 -1.15
CA ALA A 146 4.21 21.39 -0.28
C ALA A 146 2.94 20.68 0.24
N GLY A 147 2.30 19.90 -0.62
CA GLY A 147 1.10 19.14 -0.32
C GLY A 147 1.33 18.05 0.71
N MET A 148 2.31 17.18 0.47
CA MET A 148 2.63 16.07 1.40
C MET A 148 3.10 16.59 2.77
N GLU A 149 3.74 17.76 2.82
CA GLU A 149 4.19 18.36 4.07
C GLU A 149 3.13 19.22 4.78
N SER A 150 1.97 19.43 4.16
CA SER A 150 0.87 20.20 4.74
C SER A 150 0.33 19.55 6.03
N PRO A 151 -0.15 20.35 7.01
CA PRO A 151 -0.77 19.82 8.23
C PRO A 151 -1.96 18.90 7.95
N GLU A 152 -2.72 19.18 6.89
CA GLU A 152 -3.87 18.40 6.45
C GLU A 152 -3.47 16.98 6.05
N ILE A 153 -2.49 16.83 5.13
CA ILE A 153 -2.04 15.51 4.66
C ILE A 153 -1.31 14.73 5.76
N LYS A 154 -0.51 15.42 6.60
CA LYS A 154 0.09 14.82 7.79
C LYS A 154 -0.97 14.31 8.77
N GLY A 155 -2.03 15.09 8.98
CA GLY A 155 -3.18 14.71 9.80
C GLY A 155 -3.93 13.52 9.22
N ARG A 156 -4.14 13.49 7.89
CA ARG A 156 -4.82 12.41 7.18
C ARG A 156 -4.12 11.06 7.37
N LEU A 157 -2.80 10.99 7.19
CA LEU A 157 -2.05 9.75 7.41
C LEU A 157 -2.17 9.24 8.85
N ARG A 158 -2.14 10.14 9.84
CA ARG A 158 -2.34 9.77 11.25
C ARG A 158 -3.74 9.22 11.46
N ALA A 159 -4.76 9.96 11.03
CA ALA A 159 -6.16 9.57 11.18
C ALA A 159 -6.47 8.22 10.53
N VAL A 160 -5.92 7.93 9.34
CA VAL A 160 -6.12 6.61 8.70
C VAL A 160 -5.35 5.51 9.42
N THR A 161 -4.19 5.80 10.01
CA THR A 161 -3.46 4.82 10.83
C THR A 161 -4.22 4.50 12.11
N ASP A 162 -4.85 5.50 12.74
CA ASP A 162 -5.71 5.32 13.91
C ASP A 162 -7.00 4.57 13.52
N GLU A 163 -7.63 4.91 12.38
CA GLU A 163 -8.79 4.21 11.82
C GLU A 163 -8.47 2.72 11.57
N ALA A 164 -7.30 2.42 11.02
CA ALA A 164 -6.85 1.04 10.81
C ALA A 164 -6.83 0.25 12.13
N LEU A 165 -6.32 0.86 13.21
CA LEU A 165 -6.31 0.25 14.54
C LEU A 165 -7.71 0.02 15.08
N GLU A 166 -8.57 1.03 15.01
CA GLU A 166 -9.95 0.95 15.50
C GLU A 166 -10.76 -0.11 14.77
N ARG A 167 -10.50 -0.31 13.47
CA ARG A 167 -11.17 -1.31 12.61
C ARG A 167 -10.51 -2.69 12.65
N GLY A 168 -9.50 -2.90 13.51
CA GLY A 168 -8.85 -4.20 13.68
C GLY A 168 -7.94 -4.63 12.53
N VAL A 169 -7.45 -3.68 11.72
CA VAL A 169 -6.44 -3.94 10.68
C VAL A 169 -5.11 -4.24 11.35
N PHE A 170 -4.61 -5.46 11.17
CA PHE A 170 -3.40 -5.94 11.84
C PHE A 170 -2.22 -6.20 10.89
N GLY A 171 -2.41 -6.02 9.58
CA GLY A 171 -1.44 -6.41 8.56
C GLY A 171 -1.64 -5.71 7.22
N SER A 172 -0.73 -5.94 6.28
CA SER A 172 -0.78 -5.38 4.93
C SER A 172 -0.55 -6.46 3.87
N PRO A 173 -1.39 -6.57 2.83
CA PRO A 173 -2.59 -5.75 2.59
C PRO A 173 -3.79 -6.27 3.37
N PHE A 174 -4.74 -5.39 3.67
CA PHE A 174 -5.99 -5.71 4.33
C PHE A 174 -7.14 -4.98 3.64
N ILE A 175 -8.18 -5.71 3.27
CA ILE A 175 -9.34 -5.20 2.53
C ILE A 175 -10.57 -5.24 3.44
N LEU A 176 -11.36 -4.16 3.42
CA LEU A 176 -12.68 -4.11 4.03
C LEU A 176 -13.73 -3.79 2.95
N ILE A 177 -14.77 -4.62 2.88
CA ILE A 177 -15.93 -4.43 1.98
C ILE A 177 -17.19 -4.60 2.82
N ASP A 178 -18.01 -3.56 2.96
CA ASP A 178 -19.21 -3.59 3.81
C ASP A 178 -18.92 -4.17 5.22
N ASP A 179 -17.81 -3.69 5.83
CA ASP A 179 -17.27 -4.14 7.13
C ASP A 179 -16.81 -5.62 7.20
N GLN A 180 -16.77 -6.35 6.08
CA GLN A 180 -16.19 -7.69 6.02
C GLN A 180 -14.68 -7.64 5.78
N PRO A 181 -13.85 -8.25 6.67
CA PRO A 181 -12.39 -8.22 6.57
C PRO A 181 -11.81 -9.34 5.69
N TYR A 182 -10.84 -8.97 4.86
CA TYR A 182 -10.03 -9.88 4.05
C TYR A 182 -8.54 -9.51 4.18
N TRP A 183 -7.75 -10.36 4.81
CA TRP A 183 -6.31 -10.14 4.96
C TRP A 183 -5.53 -10.91 3.90
N GLY A 184 -4.75 -10.20 3.08
CA GLY A 184 -3.94 -10.78 2.02
C GLY A 184 -4.56 -10.71 0.63
N GLY A 185 -3.69 -10.64 -0.40
CA GLY A 185 -4.11 -10.68 -1.80
C GLY A 185 -4.54 -12.08 -2.29
N ASP A 186 -4.32 -13.12 -1.49
CA ASP A 186 -4.81 -14.47 -1.73
C ASP A 186 -6.33 -14.61 -1.56
N ARG A 187 -6.99 -13.59 -1.01
CA ARG A 187 -8.46 -13.49 -0.85
C ARG A 187 -9.20 -12.95 -2.06
N PHE A 188 -8.50 -12.52 -3.12
CA PHE A 188 -9.15 -11.85 -4.25
C PHE A 188 -10.20 -12.72 -4.92
N ALA A 189 -9.94 -14.03 -5.09
CA ALA A 189 -10.91 -14.97 -5.66
C ALA A 189 -12.16 -15.14 -4.76
N ASP A 190 -11.98 -15.14 -3.44
CA ASP A 190 -13.10 -15.19 -2.49
C ASP A 190 -13.94 -13.91 -2.59
N ILE A 191 -13.27 -12.75 -2.70
CA ILE A 191 -13.93 -11.45 -2.87
C ILE A 191 -14.74 -11.42 -4.17
N GLU A 192 -14.15 -11.82 -5.31
CA GLU A 192 -14.87 -11.88 -6.59
C GLU A 192 -16.09 -12.79 -6.51
N THR A 193 -15.96 -13.95 -5.87
CA THR A 193 -17.07 -14.90 -5.72
C THR A 193 -18.22 -14.35 -4.86
N LEU A 194 -17.90 -13.56 -3.82
CA LEU A 194 -18.89 -13.06 -2.86
C LEU A 194 -19.50 -11.71 -3.25
N HIS A 195 -18.82 -10.92 -4.10
CA HIS A 195 -19.20 -9.54 -4.42
C HIS A 195 -19.39 -9.24 -5.91
N GLY A 196 -19.07 -10.19 -6.80
CA GLY A 196 -19.26 -10.09 -8.26
C GLY A 196 -20.65 -10.48 -8.76
#